data_AF-A0A2V8WX99-F1
#
_entry.id   AF-A0A2V8WX99-F1
#
_cell.length_a   1.000
_cell.length_b   1.000
_cell.length_c   1.000
_cell.angle_alpha   90.00
_cell.angle_beta   90.00
_cell.angle_gamma   90.00
#
_symmetry.space_group_name_H-M   'P 1'
#
loop_
_entity.id
_entity.type
_entity.pdbx_description
1 polymer ?
#
loop_
_entity_poly.entity_id
_entity_poly.type
_entity_poly.pdbx_seq_one_letter_code
_entity_poly.pdbx_strand_id
1 'polypeptide(L)'
;MKACASQVMGIVLALCASLAWVGCGKKTQEYRMDQPINMGPFSFEVERTEDSVKLVHPSEGPTLEIRVYYRMLDNKTPPFGKPFDETLLYVRIVDKADNTIDYSGRGLLAGDRRHPSEWCDIFTVSRTLIGVRDTAKLGQRASDFRLIIDNPDVREGQPEQVSIQLR
;
A
#
# COMPACT_ATOMS: atom_id res chain seq x y z
N MET A 1 -1.15 48.21 -36.31
CA MET A 1 -1.72 47.74 -35.03
C MET A 1 -1.29 46.29 -34.84
N LYS A 2 -0.58 45.98 -33.75
CA LYS A 2 -0.09 44.64 -33.37
C LYS A 2 -1.16 43.91 -32.55
N ALA A 3 -1.38 42.63 -32.83
CA ALA A 3 -1.84 41.61 -31.88
C ALA A 3 -1.58 40.23 -32.54
N CYS A 4 -0.46 39.57 -32.22
CA CYS A 4 -0.30 38.56 -31.17
C CYS A 4 -0.91 37.20 -31.55
N ALA A 5 -0.06 36.37 -32.17
CA ALA A 5 -0.23 34.92 -32.19
C ALA A 5 -0.10 34.38 -30.76
N SER A 6 -1.05 33.55 -30.32
CA SER A 6 -0.96 32.82 -29.06
C SER A 6 -1.10 31.33 -29.35
N GLN A 7 -0.05 30.58 -29.00
CA GLN A 7 0.01 29.14 -28.94
C GLN A 7 -0.59 28.65 -27.61
N VAL A 8 -1.41 27.59 -27.63
CA VAL A 8 -1.63 26.67 -26.49
C VAL A 8 -1.92 25.31 -27.12
N MET A 9 -0.94 24.41 -27.28
CA MET A 9 -0.37 23.47 -26.30
C MET A 9 -1.34 22.32 -25.97
N GLY A 10 -0.85 21.10 -26.18
CA GLY A 10 -1.65 19.90 -26.41
C GLY A 10 -2.28 19.26 -25.17
N ILE A 11 -3.21 18.35 -25.45
CA ILE A 11 -3.64 17.32 -24.50
C ILE A 11 -3.37 15.98 -25.18
N VAL A 12 -2.27 15.33 -24.80
CA VAL A 12 -2.04 13.92 -25.09
C VAL A 12 -2.90 13.14 -24.10
N LEU A 13 -4.06 12.66 -24.55
CA LEU A 13 -4.83 11.65 -23.83
C LEU A 13 -4.06 10.33 -23.89
N ALA A 14 -3.28 10.05 -22.85
CA ALA A 14 -2.76 8.72 -22.61
C ALA A 14 -3.93 7.82 -22.16
N LEU A 15 -4.54 7.10 -23.10
CA LEU A 15 -5.41 5.97 -22.80
C LEU A 15 -4.55 4.85 -22.21
N CYS A 16 -4.62 4.66 -20.89
CA CYS A 16 -4.13 3.45 -20.24
C CYS A 16 -5.02 2.28 -20.70
N ALA A 17 -4.46 1.38 -21.51
CA ALA A 17 -5.11 0.13 -21.91
C ALA A 17 -5.22 -0.81 -20.70
N SER A 18 -6.41 -0.93 -20.13
CA SER A 18 -6.73 -1.92 -19.12
C SER A 18 -7.02 -3.28 -19.78
N LEU A 19 -6.04 -4.17 -19.74
CA LEU A 19 -6.25 -5.60 -20.01
C LEU A 19 -7.09 -6.20 -18.88
N ALA A 20 -8.39 -6.32 -19.10
CA ALA A 20 -9.30 -7.04 -18.20
C ALA A 20 -9.17 -8.55 -18.44
N TRP A 21 -8.52 -9.26 -17.52
CA TRP A 21 -8.65 -10.72 -17.41
C TRP A 21 -9.95 -11.03 -16.66
N VAL A 22 -10.88 -11.70 -17.33
CA VAL A 22 -12.13 -12.22 -16.75
C VAL A 22 -11.79 -13.48 -15.95
N GLY A 23 -11.33 -13.28 -14.72
CA GLY A 23 -11.27 -14.31 -13.68
C GLY A 23 -12.32 -14.00 -12.63
N CYS A 24 -12.88 -15.03 -11.99
CA CYS A 24 -13.68 -14.90 -10.77
C CYS A 24 -12.76 -14.51 -9.59
N GLY A 25 -12.10 -13.36 -9.70
CA GLY A 25 -11.21 -12.77 -8.73
C GLY A 25 -11.60 -11.31 -8.53
N LYS A 26 -11.35 -10.78 -7.33
CA LYS A 26 -11.56 -9.36 -7.05
C LYS A 26 -10.86 -8.53 -8.13
N LYS A 27 -11.49 -7.43 -8.53
CA LYS A 27 -10.89 -6.51 -9.51
C LYS A 27 -9.72 -5.76 -8.87
N THR A 28 -8.52 -6.33 -8.99
CA THR A 28 -7.27 -5.71 -8.57
C THR A 28 -6.94 -4.51 -9.46
N GLN A 29 -6.61 -3.39 -8.82
CA GLN A 29 -6.24 -2.15 -9.48
C GLN A 29 -4.86 -1.73 -9.01
N GLU A 30 -3.99 -1.37 -9.96
CA GLU A 30 -2.62 -0.94 -9.71
C GLU A 30 -2.59 0.54 -9.33
N TYR A 31 -1.92 0.86 -8.22
CA TYR A 31 -1.73 2.22 -7.72
C TYR A 31 -0.25 2.50 -7.48
N ARG A 32 0.12 3.78 -7.55
CA ARG A 32 1.42 4.25 -7.09
C ARG A 32 1.34 4.62 -5.60
N MET A 33 2.48 4.64 -4.92
CA MET A 33 2.56 4.95 -3.49
C MET A 33 1.90 6.31 -3.16
N ASP A 34 2.34 7.36 -3.86
CA ASP A 34 1.89 8.75 -3.74
C ASP A 34 0.54 9.06 -4.42
N GLN A 35 -0.21 8.03 -4.82
CA GLN A 35 -1.49 8.20 -5.47
C GLN A 35 -2.61 8.13 -4.42
N PRO A 36 -3.53 9.11 -4.38
CA PRO A 36 -4.71 9.03 -3.53
C PRO A 36 -5.56 7.80 -3.84
N ILE A 37 -5.91 7.06 -2.80
CA ILE A 37 -6.75 5.87 -2.81
C ILE A 37 -8.01 6.16 -2.00
N ASN A 38 -9.16 5.97 -2.62
CA ASN A 38 -10.46 6.11 -1.98
C ASN A 38 -10.99 4.71 -1.64
N MET A 39 -11.18 4.40 -0.37
CA MET A 39 -11.72 3.12 0.11
C MET A 39 -12.75 3.37 1.20
N GLY A 40 -14.00 2.97 0.94
CA GLY A 40 -15.11 3.16 1.86
C GLY A 40 -15.23 4.64 2.29
N PRO A 41 -15.25 4.94 3.61
CA PRO A 41 -15.27 6.30 4.14
C PRO A 41 -13.93 7.07 4.10
N PHE A 42 -12.85 6.50 3.56
CA PHE A 42 -11.49 7.03 3.75
C PHE A 42 -10.80 7.35 2.42
N SER A 43 -9.93 8.35 2.48
CA SER A 43 -8.96 8.67 1.43
C SER A 43 -7.56 8.71 2.02
N PHE A 44 -6.61 7.98 1.44
CA PHE A 44 -5.22 7.93 1.90
C PHE A 44 -4.25 7.72 0.76
N GLU A 45 -2.96 7.87 1.04
CA GLU A 45 -1.85 7.49 0.16
C GLU A 45 -0.84 6.66 0.94
N VAL A 46 -0.06 5.84 0.23
CA VAL A 46 1.10 5.14 0.82
C VAL A 46 2.30 6.07 0.64
N GLU A 47 2.71 6.74 1.70
CA GLU A 47 3.70 7.82 1.61
C GLU A 47 5.11 7.30 1.34
N ARG A 48 5.54 6.28 2.10
CA ARG A 48 6.89 5.71 2.00
C ARG A 48 6.96 4.30 2.55
N THR A 49 8.06 3.64 2.27
CA THR A 49 8.44 2.35 2.85
C THR A 49 9.83 2.42 3.45
N GLU A 50 10.02 1.71 4.56
CA GLU A 50 11.32 1.49 5.17
C GLU A 50 11.50 0.00 5.38
N ASP A 51 12.73 -0.49 5.26
CA ASP A 51 13.07 -1.84 5.64
C ASP A 51 14.28 -1.88 6.58
N SER A 52 14.29 -2.88 7.45
CA SER A 52 15.40 -3.12 8.37
C SER A 52 15.57 -4.61 8.61
N VAL A 53 16.81 -5.06 8.69
CA VAL A 53 17.12 -6.45 9.02
C VAL A 53 17.39 -6.53 10.52
N LYS A 54 16.62 -7.37 11.22
CA LYS A 54 16.80 -7.65 12.65
C LYS A 54 17.33 -9.07 12.81
N LEU A 55 18.31 -9.22 13.69
CA LEU A 55 18.76 -10.52 14.17
C LEU A 55 17.98 -10.83 15.44
N VAL A 56 17.03 -11.75 15.37
CA VAL A 56 16.20 -12.15 16.53
C VAL A 56 16.93 -13.23 17.33
N HIS A 57 17.29 -14.34 16.69
CA HIS A 57 18.09 -15.42 17.29
C HIS A 57 18.93 -16.14 16.22
N PRO A 58 20.16 -16.63 16.52
CA PRO A 58 21.00 -17.31 15.52
C PRO A 58 20.34 -18.51 14.83
N SER A 59 19.42 -19.19 15.51
CA SER A 59 18.66 -20.33 14.97
C SER A 59 17.49 -19.94 14.07
N GLU A 60 16.99 -18.71 14.18
CA GLU A 60 15.87 -18.19 13.38
C GLU A 60 16.37 -17.43 12.15
N GLY A 61 17.62 -16.98 12.18
CA GLY A 61 18.24 -16.21 11.12
C GLY A 61 17.77 -14.75 11.09
N PRO A 62 18.21 -13.97 10.09
CA PRO A 62 17.78 -12.58 9.94
C PRO A 62 16.30 -12.53 9.56
N THR A 63 15.58 -11.62 10.21
CA THR A 63 14.20 -11.26 9.90
C THR A 63 14.19 -9.88 9.25
N LEU A 64 13.51 -9.76 8.11
CA LEU A 64 13.34 -8.48 7.44
C LEU A 64 12.05 -7.84 7.96
N GLU A 65 12.15 -6.68 8.59
CA GLU A 65 11.00 -5.86 8.97
C GLU A 65 10.76 -4.82 7.88
N ILE A 66 9.59 -4.84 7.25
CA ILE A 66 9.13 -3.83 6.30
C ILE A 66 8.07 -2.97 6.98
N ARG A 67 8.24 -1.66 6.90
CA ARG A 67 7.35 -0.64 7.43
C ARG A 67 6.70 0.10 6.27
N VAL A 68 5.38 0.12 6.23
CA VAL A 68 4.59 0.82 5.21
C VAL A 68 3.87 1.98 5.87
N TYR A 69 4.22 3.21 5.46
CA TYR A 69 3.68 4.43 6.05
C TYR A 69 2.53 4.96 5.20
N TYR A 70 1.44 5.33 5.87
CA TYR A 70 0.27 5.90 5.23
C TYR A 70 0.05 7.32 5.67
N ARG A 71 -0.37 8.15 4.72
CA ARG A 71 -0.88 9.49 5.00
C ARG A 71 -2.37 9.52 4.76
N MET A 72 -3.11 9.84 5.82
CA MET A 72 -4.55 10.06 5.74
C MET A 72 -4.82 11.41 5.06
N LEU A 73 -5.68 11.40 4.04
CA LEU A 73 -6.13 12.61 3.35
C LEU A 73 -7.53 13.02 3.83
N ASP A 74 -8.42 12.05 4.05
CA ASP A 74 -9.79 12.28 4.54
C ASP A 74 -10.34 11.07 5.31
N ASN A 75 -11.19 11.31 6.31
CA ASN A 75 -11.90 10.29 7.09
C ASN A 75 -13.32 10.75 7.41
N LYS A 76 -14.31 10.11 6.77
CA LYS A 76 -15.73 10.44 6.90
C LYS A 76 -16.49 9.55 7.89
N THR A 77 -15.80 8.81 8.76
CA THR A 77 -16.43 7.83 9.67
C THR A 77 -17.09 8.50 10.88
N PRO A 78 -18.41 8.36 11.07
CA PRO A 78 -19.09 8.81 12.28
C PRO A 78 -19.00 7.76 13.41
N PRO A 79 -18.99 8.17 14.69
CA PRO A 79 -18.68 9.51 15.17
C PRO A 79 -17.20 9.85 14.93
N PHE A 80 -16.89 11.14 14.73
CA PHE A 80 -15.51 11.63 14.70
C PHE A 80 -14.79 11.12 15.96
N GLY A 81 -13.91 10.13 15.81
CA GLY A 81 -13.32 9.45 16.96
C GLY A 81 -12.94 7.99 16.74
N LYS A 82 -13.32 7.33 15.64
CA LYS A 82 -12.66 6.07 15.27
C LYS A 82 -11.26 6.38 14.76
N PRO A 83 -10.19 6.01 15.49
CA PRO A 83 -8.84 6.12 14.95
C PRO A 83 -8.75 5.23 13.70
N PHE A 84 -7.80 5.54 12.81
CA PHE A 84 -7.41 4.72 11.66
C PHE A 84 -7.24 3.23 12.01
N ASP A 85 -7.06 2.92 13.30
CA ASP A 85 -6.80 1.61 13.84
C ASP A 85 -7.83 0.53 13.45
N GLU A 86 -9.10 0.90 13.29
CA GLU A 86 -10.19 -0.04 12.96
C GLU A 86 -10.46 -0.18 11.44
N THR A 87 -9.69 0.52 10.60
CA THR A 87 -10.18 0.91 9.27
C THR A 87 -9.58 0.12 8.10
N LEU A 88 -8.25 0.02 8.02
CA LEU A 88 -7.59 -0.78 6.97
C LEU A 88 -7.52 -2.22 7.43
N LEU A 89 -8.63 -2.93 7.22
CA LEU A 89 -8.70 -4.38 7.40
C LEU A 89 -8.15 -5.05 6.14
N TYR A 90 -7.44 -6.17 6.31
CA TYR A 90 -6.95 -7.03 5.22
C TYR A 90 -5.80 -6.47 4.36
N VAL A 91 -4.79 -5.91 5.03
CA VAL A 91 -3.52 -5.54 4.41
C VAL A 91 -2.54 -6.72 4.47
N ARG A 92 -1.88 -7.01 3.35
CA ARG A 92 -0.79 -7.98 3.25
C ARG A 92 0.26 -7.50 2.26
N ILE A 93 1.46 -8.03 2.34
CA ILE A 93 2.45 -7.88 1.27
C ILE A 93 2.67 -9.23 0.56
N VAL A 94 2.89 -9.18 -0.74
CA VAL A 94 3.11 -10.36 -1.59
C VAL A 94 4.39 -10.16 -2.39
N ASP A 95 5.29 -11.14 -2.39
CA ASP A 95 6.49 -11.10 -3.23
C ASP A 95 6.26 -11.67 -4.63
N LYS A 96 7.31 -11.65 -5.46
CA LYS A 96 7.26 -12.16 -6.83
C LYS A 96 7.04 -13.69 -6.94
N ALA A 97 7.22 -14.42 -5.85
CA ALA A 97 6.99 -15.86 -5.77
C ALA A 97 5.62 -16.19 -5.17
N ASP A 98 4.74 -15.19 -5.03
CA ASP A 98 3.42 -15.29 -4.39
C ASP A 98 3.49 -15.76 -2.92
N ASN A 99 4.63 -15.53 -2.25
CA ASN A 99 4.68 -15.65 -0.80
C ASN A 99 3.86 -14.51 -0.21
N THR A 100 2.88 -14.86 0.64
CA THR A 100 2.03 -13.89 1.31
C THR A 100 2.55 -13.67 2.72
N ILE A 101 2.83 -12.42 3.06
CA ILE A 101 3.23 -12.03 4.42
C ILE A 101 2.10 -11.18 4.99
N ASP A 102 1.46 -11.74 6.00
CA ASP A 102 0.38 -11.05 6.70
C ASP A 102 0.95 -9.98 7.65
N TYR A 103 0.08 -9.02 7.93
CA TYR A 103 0.31 -7.94 8.88
C TYR A 103 0.81 -8.49 10.24
N SER A 104 1.97 -7.99 10.69
CA SER A 104 2.59 -8.40 11.95
C SER A 104 2.28 -7.45 13.11
N GLY A 105 1.82 -6.24 12.82
CA GLY A 105 1.48 -5.24 13.82
C GLY A 105 1.53 -3.82 13.24
N ARG A 106 1.13 -2.84 14.06
CA ARG A 106 1.10 -1.42 13.68
C ARG A 106 1.97 -0.61 14.61
N GLY A 107 2.78 0.25 14.02
CA GLY A 107 3.51 1.29 14.72
C GLY A 107 2.71 2.59 14.67
N LEU A 108 2.62 3.26 15.82
CA LEU A 108 2.29 4.68 15.86
C LEU A 108 3.61 5.44 15.96
N LEU A 109 4.00 6.15 14.91
CA LEU A 109 5.07 7.12 15.03
C LEU A 109 4.46 8.44 15.50
N ALA A 110 5.02 9.00 16.58
CA ALA A 110 4.72 10.36 16.97
C ALA A 110 5.07 11.28 15.81
N GLY A 111 4.03 11.82 15.18
CA GLY A 111 4.16 12.75 14.09
C GLY A 111 4.93 14.01 14.46
N ASP A 112 5.48 14.72 13.48
CA ASP A 112 6.03 16.06 13.70
C ASP A 112 4.97 17.15 13.47
N ARG A 113 5.35 18.43 13.63
CA ARG A 113 4.47 19.59 13.42
C ARG A 113 3.85 19.67 12.01
N ARG A 114 4.40 18.95 11.03
CA ARG A 114 3.94 18.91 9.62
C ARG A 114 3.16 17.64 9.31
N HIS A 115 3.41 16.54 10.03
CA HIS A 115 2.81 15.22 9.83
C HIS A 115 2.24 14.69 11.16
N PRO A 116 1.08 15.19 11.64
CA PRO A 116 0.67 15.07 13.04
C PRO A 116 0.36 13.65 13.55
N SER A 117 0.31 12.63 12.68
CA SER A 117 0.31 11.20 13.06
C SER A 117 0.65 10.38 11.82
N GLU A 118 1.78 9.66 11.83
CA GLU A 118 2.11 8.71 10.77
C GLU A 118 1.71 7.31 11.22
N TRP A 119 0.75 6.72 10.50
CA TRP A 119 0.34 5.34 10.71
C TRP A 119 1.26 4.44 9.91
N CYS A 120 1.81 3.42 10.56
CA CYS A 120 2.70 2.47 9.92
C CYS A 120 2.20 1.05 10.14
N ASP A 121 1.96 0.31 9.06
CA ASP A 121 1.84 -1.15 9.17
C ASP A 121 3.24 -1.77 9.12
N ILE A 122 3.45 -2.79 9.94
CA ILE A 122 4.70 -3.51 10.09
C ILE A 122 4.50 -4.94 9.60
N PHE A 123 5.37 -5.37 8.69
CA PHE A 123 5.44 -6.73 8.17
C PHE A 123 6.78 -7.32 8.57
N THR A 124 6.73 -8.40 9.34
CA THR A 124 7.90 -9.20 9.65
C THR A 124 7.99 -10.30 8.62
N VAL A 125 9.06 -10.35 7.84
CA VAL A 125 9.35 -11.37 6.85
C VAL A 125 10.34 -12.35 7.45
N SER A 126 9.83 -13.53 7.79
CA SER A 126 10.59 -14.65 8.34
C SER A 126 10.42 -15.88 7.45
N ARG A 127 11.47 -16.67 7.33
CA ARG A 127 11.45 -17.95 6.60
C ARG A 127 10.54 -19.01 7.23
N THR A 128 10.14 -18.79 8.48
CA THR A 128 9.30 -19.71 9.26
C THR A 128 7.83 -19.28 9.34
N LEU A 129 7.46 -18.15 8.72
CA LEU A 129 6.08 -17.64 8.78
C LEU A 129 5.12 -18.46 7.93
N ILE A 130 3.89 -18.56 8.44
CA ILE A 130 2.74 -19.07 7.70
C ILE A 130 2.48 -18.13 6.52
N GLY A 131 2.40 -18.69 5.30
CA GLY A 131 2.20 -17.93 4.06
C GLY A 131 3.42 -17.91 3.12
N VAL A 132 4.59 -18.30 3.61
CA VAL A 132 5.79 -18.51 2.77
C VAL A 132 5.75 -19.90 2.14
N ARG A 133 5.66 -19.94 0.81
CA ARG A 133 5.61 -21.15 -0.02
C ARG A 133 6.98 -21.54 -0.58
N ASP A 134 7.82 -20.55 -0.92
CA ASP A 134 9.16 -20.74 -1.45
C ASP A 134 10.16 -19.84 -0.72
N THR A 135 10.77 -20.37 0.33
CA THR A 135 11.73 -19.64 1.17
C THR A 135 13.00 -19.26 0.43
N ALA A 136 13.37 -19.97 -0.64
CA ALA A 136 14.55 -19.68 -1.44
C ALA A 136 14.37 -18.45 -2.34
N LYS A 137 13.12 -18.07 -2.64
CA LYS A 137 12.77 -16.90 -3.45
C LYS A 137 12.15 -15.76 -2.66
N LEU A 138 12.15 -15.86 -1.33
CA LEU A 138 11.59 -14.85 -0.46
C LEU A 138 12.30 -13.50 -0.64
N GLY A 139 11.52 -12.44 -0.85
CA GLY A 139 12.03 -11.08 -1.02
C GLY A 139 12.96 -10.64 0.12
N GLN A 140 13.98 -9.85 -0.20
CA GLN A 140 15.06 -9.47 0.72
C GLN A 140 15.00 -7.99 1.12
N ARG A 141 14.15 -7.20 0.47
CA ARG A 141 13.95 -5.76 0.67
C ARG A 141 12.53 -5.35 0.31
N ALA A 142 12.08 -4.18 0.76
CA ALA A 142 10.72 -3.69 0.52
C ALA A 142 10.32 -3.74 -0.97
N SER A 143 11.19 -3.29 -1.87
CA SER A 143 10.94 -3.27 -3.32
C SER A 143 10.77 -4.64 -4.00
N ASP A 144 11.02 -5.75 -3.31
CA ASP A 144 10.70 -7.08 -3.82
C ASP A 144 9.23 -7.47 -3.61
N PHE A 145 8.47 -6.64 -2.87
CA PHE A 145 7.09 -6.90 -2.49
C PHE A 145 6.12 -5.89 -3.09
N ARG A 146 4.86 -6.33 -3.21
CA ARG A 146 3.70 -5.48 -3.47
C ARG A 146 2.81 -5.46 -2.24
N LEU A 147 2.34 -4.27 -1.88
CA LEU A 147 1.26 -4.11 -0.92
C LEU A 147 -0.06 -4.47 -1.58
N ILE A 148 -0.85 -5.30 -0.92
CA ILE A 148 -2.20 -5.65 -1.31
C ILE A 148 -3.15 -5.20 -0.22
N ILE A 149 -4.13 -4.37 -0.60
CA ILE A 149 -5.17 -3.87 0.31
C ILE A 149 -6.51 -4.29 -0.28
N ASP A 150 -7.25 -5.14 0.42
CA ASP A 150 -8.63 -5.44 0.06
C ASP A 150 -9.56 -4.36 0.60
N ASN A 151 -10.52 -3.92 -0.21
CA ASN A 151 -11.57 -3.01 0.22
C ASN A 151 -12.85 -3.82 0.55
N PRO A 152 -13.18 -4.02 1.83
CA PRO A 152 -14.39 -4.76 2.21
C PRO A 152 -15.68 -3.94 2.05
N ASP A 153 -15.61 -2.60 2.00
CA ASP A 153 -16.74 -1.67 1.86
C ASP A 153 -16.69 -0.96 0.50
N VAL A 154 -16.77 -1.73 -0.59
CA VAL A 154 -16.67 -1.22 -1.96
C VAL A 154 -17.86 -0.32 -2.28
N ARG A 155 -17.58 0.95 -2.62
CA ARG A 155 -18.59 1.90 -3.12
C ARG A 155 -18.38 2.18 -4.61
N GLU A 156 -19.37 2.81 -5.23
CA GLU A 156 -19.30 3.18 -6.63
C GLU A 156 -18.02 3.99 -6.94
N GLY A 157 -17.27 3.56 -7.95
CA GLY A 157 -16.01 4.20 -8.37
C GLY A 157 -14.79 3.86 -7.50
N GLN A 158 -14.90 2.99 -6.49
CA GLN A 158 -13.79 2.57 -5.64
C GLN A 158 -13.19 1.21 -6.07
N PRO A 159 -11.90 0.94 -5.78
CA PRO A 159 -11.31 -0.37 -6.00
C PRO A 159 -11.84 -1.43 -5.05
N GLU A 160 -11.99 -2.66 -5.53
CA GLU A 160 -12.23 -3.84 -4.68
C GLU A 160 -10.92 -4.32 -4.02
N GLN A 161 -9.81 -4.20 -4.75
CA GLN A 161 -8.48 -4.50 -4.25
C GLN A 161 -7.47 -3.55 -4.90
N VAL A 162 -6.54 -3.07 -4.09
CA VAL A 162 -5.42 -2.24 -4.54
C VAL A 162 -4.14 -3.03 -4.47
N SER A 163 -3.31 -2.90 -5.51
CA SER A 163 -1.93 -3.39 -5.55
C SER A 163 -0.98 -2.21 -5.73
N ILE A 164 0.05 -2.12 -4.89
CA ILE A 164 1.04 -1.05 -4.93
C ILE A 164 2.44 -1.67 -4.86
N GLN A 165 3.28 -1.36 -5.83
CA GLN A 165 4.70 -1.73 -5.76
C GLN A 165 5.41 -0.89 -4.70
N LEU A 166 5.97 -1.55 -3.68
CA LEU A 166 6.76 -0.91 -2.63
C LEU A 166 8.14 -0.49 -3.18
N ARG A 167 8.81 0.45 -2.50
CA ARG A 167 10.09 1.03 -2.93
C ARG A 167 11.12 1.12 -1.82
#